data_AF-A0A946FSU1-F1
#
_entry.id   AF-A0A946FSU1-F1
#
_cell.length_a   1.000
_cell.length_b   1.000
_cell.length_c   1.000
_cell.angle_alpha   90.00
_cell.angle_beta   90.00
_cell.angle_gamma   90.00
#
_symmetry.space_group_name_H-M   'P 1'
#
loop_
_entity.id
_entity.type
_entity.pdbx_description
1 polymer ?
#
loop_
_entity_poly.entity_id
_entity_poly.type
_entity_poly.pdbx_seq_one_letter_code
_entity_poly.pdbx_strand_id
1 'polypeptide(L)'
;MDTLFIDKAIPEDLEIEYLLSKMNADPQWIENSKTVYDFINDADDPISKAKKTLYITRNKGAVIKSCPGTSFYTCCDYTILHTGTFCTMDCSYCILQAYFHPPVLQYFAGLKTLSNALEVRFGQNTIFRIGTGEYTDSLIWEKVSLQPKFLVETFAKQNNCLLELKTKTVNIDSLLPLDHNGKTVIAWSLNTPDIISSEEKGTASLVARLKAAKRVESKGYKLAFHFDPLVIYPGCETQYKKVVKLIFEYIRPESIVWISIGTFRFMPGLKQVIEKRFNYSTIPYGEFILGLDNKMRYFKPLRINMYQKIISCIKEYAPNLLVYFCMEDEEVWEKCIGFFPKKEGELGHLLDKSAVAHCSLNTNLL
;
A
#
# COMPACT_ATOMS: atom_id res chain seq x y z
N MET A 1 -18.99 -3.27 9.11
CA MET A 1 -18.88 -1.98 9.82
C MET A 1 -19.95 -1.95 10.86
N ASP A 2 -19.61 -1.57 12.08
CA ASP A 2 -20.56 -1.55 13.21
C ASP A 2 -21.21 -0.16 13.33
N THR A 3 -20.54 0.87 12.82
CA THR A 3 -21.01 2.25 12.88
C THR A 3 -20.66 2.98 11.59
N LEU A 4 -21.58 3.82 11.11
CA LEU A 4 -21.44 4.61 9.89
C LEU A 4 -21.81 6.07 10.16
N PHE A 5 -20.87 6.97 9.94
CA PHE A 5 -21.08 8.42 9.94
C PHE A 5 -20.94 8.98 8.53
N ILE A 6 -21.77 9.96 8.19
CA ILE A 6 -21.71 10.68 6.91
C ILE A 6 -21.72 12.18 7.17
N ASP A 7 -20.78 12.90 6.58
CA ASP A 7 -20.78 14.36 6.60
C ASP A 7 -21.99 14.89 5.81
N LYS A 8 -22.85 15.71 6.44
CA LYS A 8 -24.04 16.31 5.81
C LYS A 8 -23.73 17.15 4.56
N ALA A 9 -22.49 17.60 4.38
CA ALA A 9 -22.07 18.31 3.18
C ALA A 9 -21.88 17.39 1.96
N ILE A 10 -21.89 16.07 2.13
CA ILE A 10 -21.85 15.11 1.03
C ILE A 10 -23.19 15.11 0.29
N PRO A 11 -23.19 15.27 -1.05
CA PRO A 11 -24.43 15.13 -1.81
C PRO A 11 -24.83 13.65 -1.82
N GLU A 12 -26.12 13.39 -1.73
CA GLU A 12 -26.66 12.05 -1.97
C GLU A 12 -26.71 11.83 -3.48
N ASP A 13 -25.66 11.19 -4.00
CA ASP A 13 -25.51 10.84 -5.41
C ASP A 13 -25.30 9.32 -5.56
N LEU A 14 -25.15 8.85 -6.81
CA LEU A 14 -24.98 7.42 -7.12
C LEU A 14 -23.80 6.77 -6.39
N GLU A 15 -22.74 7.52 -6.06
CA GLU A 15 -21.60 6.99 -5.30
C GLU A 15 -22.05 6.64 -3.88
N ILE A 16 -22.73 7.57 -3.23
CA ILE A 16 -23.21 7.42 -1.85
C ILE A 16 -24.36 6.43 -1.75
N GLU A 17 -25.33 6.47 -2.67
CA GLU A 17 -26.41 5.50 -2.75
C GLU A 17 -25.86 4.08 -2.90
N TYR A 18 -24.87 3.88 -3.78
CA TYR A 18 -24.21 2.58 -3.93
C TYR A 18 -23.50 2.15 -2.63
N LEU A 19 -22.72 3.04 -2.01
CA LEU A 19 -22.06 2.77 -0.73
C LEU A 19 -23.07 2.34 0.33
N LEU A 20 -24.13 3.11 0.53
CA LEU A 20 -25.20 2.82 1.49
C LEU A 20 -25.86 1.46 1.22
N SER A 21 -26.09 1.11 -0.05
CA SER A 21 -26.65 -0.19 -0.43
C SER A 21 -25.79 -1.40 -0.03
N LYS A 22 -24.50 -1.19 0.26
CA LYS A 22 -23.55 -2.23 0.68
C LYS A 22 -23.29 -2.24 2.19
N MET A 23 -23.84 -1.28 2.94
CA MET A 23 -23.63 -1.16 4.37
C MET A 23 -24.80 -1.78 5.14
N ASN A 24 -24.48 -2.49 6.22
CA ASN A 24 -25.48 -3.06 7.14
C ASN A 24 -25.79 -2.13 8.32
N ALA A 25 -25.09 -0.99 8.44
CA ALA A 25 -25.24 -0.06 9.55
C ALA A 25 -26.04 1.17 9.10
N ASP A 26 -26.98 1.61 9.92
CA ASP A 26 -27.76 2.81 9.66
C ASP A 26 -26.87 4.06 9.67
N PRO A 27 -26.96 4.92 8.64
CA PRO A 27 -26.11 6.10 8.53
C PRO A 27 -26.51 7.18 9.52
N GLN A 28 -25.51 7.70 10.25
CA GLN A 28 -25.66 8.87 11.11
C GLN A 28 -25.10 10.11 10.39
N TRP A 29 -25.99 11.03 10.02
CA TRP A 29 -25.65 12.26 9.31
C TRP A 29 -25.20 13.35 10.29
N ILE A 30 -23.94 13.78 10.16
CA ILE A 30 -23.29 14.69 11.11
C ILE A 30 -22.75 15.94 10.40
N GLU A 31 -22.68 17.05 11.14
CA GLU A 31 -22.16 18.34 10.62
C GLU A 31 -20.66 18.51 10.85
N ASN A 32 -20.11 17.84 11.86
CA ASN A 32 -18.74 18.06 12.30
C ASN A 32 -18.03 16.74 12.56
N SER A 33 -16.83 16.58 11.99
CA SER A 33 -15.95 15.42 12.22
C SER A 33 -15.58 15.22 13.69
N LYS A 34 -15.67 16.27 14.53
CA LYS A 34 -15.46 16.18 15.98
C LYS A 34 -16.36 15.11 16.62
N THR A 35 -17.60 14.94 16.17
CA THR A 35 -18.50 13.90 16.66
C THR A 35 -17.91 12.50 16.48
N VAL A 36 -17.29 12.23 15.33
CA VAL A 36 -16.62 10.94 15.07
C VAL A 36 -15.36 10.80 15.92
N TYR A 37 -14.61 11.90 16.09
CA TYR A 37 -13.36 11.92 16.84
C TYR A 37 -13.60 11.63 18.32
N ASP A 38 -14.57 12.31 18.94
CA ASP A 38 -14.96 12.08 20.33
C ASP A 38 -15.46 10.62 20.50
N PHE A 39 -16.36 10.16 19.62
CA PHE A 39 -16.88 8.78 19.66
C PHE A 39 -15.78 7.69 19.59
N ILE A 40 -14.71 7.94 18.84
CA ILE A 40 -13.56 7.03 18.76
C ILE A 40 -12.67 7.14 20.00
N ASN A 41 -12.36 8.37 20.44
CA ASN A 41 -11.44 8.61 21.56
C ASN A 41 -12.03 8.18 22.91
N ASP A 42 -13.35 8.20 23.06
CA ASP A 42 -14.05 7.80 24.28
C ASP A 42 -14.07 6.27 24.47
N ALA A 43 -13.60 5.48 23.50
CA ALA A 43 -13.51 4.03 23.61
C ALA A 43 -12.22 3.58 24.34
N ASP A 44 -12.29 2.46 25.06
CA ASP A 44 -11.12 1.87 25.75
C ASP A 44 -9.94 1.54 24.81
N ASP A 45 -10.27 1.09 23.59
CA ASP A 45 -9.35 0.91 22.47
C ASP A 45 -9.83 1.71 21.25
N PRO A 46 -9.42 2.98 21.13
CA PRO A 46 -9.80 3.86 20.03
C PRO A 46 -9.42 3.30 18.66
N ILE A 47 -8.28 2.59 18.57
CA ILE A 47 -7.79 2.03 17.31
C ILE A 47 -8.71 0.90 16.86
N SER A 48 -9.04 -0.05 17.76
CA SER A 48 -10.00 -1.12 17.45
C SER A 48 -11.39 -0.57 17.12
N LYS A 49 -11.86 0.45 17.84
CA LYS A 49 -13.15 1.10 17.58
C LYS A 49 -13.18 1.74 16.19
N ALA A 50 -12.12 2.43 15.82
CA ALA A 50 -12.05 3.11 14.54
C ALA A 50 -11.96 2.17 13.33
N LYS A 51 -11.38 0.97 13.49
CA LYS A 51 -11.39 -0.07 12.44
C LYS A 51 -12.79 -0.56 12.05
N LYS A 52 -13.76 -0.35 12.93
CA LYS A 52 -15.17 -0.75 12.75
C LYS A 52 -16.13 0.42 12.54
N THR A 53 -15.60 1.65 12.53
CA THR A 53 -16.37 2.89 12.39
C THR A 53 -15.97 3.58 11.09
N LEU A 54 -16.86 3.59 10.11
CA LEU A 54 -16.62 4.26 8.83
C LEU A 54 -17.13 5.70 8.89
N TYR A 55 -16.31 6.65 8.44
CA TYR A 55 -16.71 8.03 8.22
C TYR A 55 -16.60 8.40 6.74
N ILE A 56 -17.74 8.70 6.11
CA ILE A 56 -17.82 9.17 4.73
C ILE A 56 -17.79 10.71 4.74
N THR A 57 -16.80 11.28 4.07
CA THR A 57 -16.59 12.74 4.01
C THR A 57 -15.91 13.14 2.70
N ARG A 58 -15.83 14.44 2.40
CA ARG A 58 -14.94 14.96 1.36
C ARG A 58 -13.51 14.99 1.88
N ASN A 59 -12.53 14.86 0.99
CA ASN A 59 -11.14 15.19 1.31
C ASN A 59 -11.02 16.72 1.45
N LYS A 60 -10.66 17.20 2.65
CA LYS A 60 -10.47 18.63 2.95
C LYS A 60 -9.04 19.13 2.64
N GLY A 61 -8.11 18.23 2.31
CA GLY A 61 -6.75 18.55 1.89
C GLY A 61 -6.52 18.29 0.41
N ALA A 62 -5.26 18.24 -0.01
CA ALA A 62 -4.92 17.92 -1.40
C ALA A 62 -5.37 16.50 -1.79
N VAL A 63 -5.90 16.35 -3.00
CA VAL A 63 -6.35 15.07 -3.57
C VAL A 63 -5.15 14.22 -4.02
N ILE A 64 -4.16 14.87 -4.66
CA ILE A 64 -2.91 14.26 -5.10
C ILE A 64 -1.79 14.87 -4.25
N LYS A 65 -0.94 14.02 -3.65
CA LYS A 65 0.15 14.43 -2.77
C LYS A 65 1.41 13.61 -3.05
N SER A 66 2.59 14.19 -2.83
CA SER A 66 3.81 13.39 -2.76
C SER A 66 3.77 12.48 -1.53
N CYS A 67 4.32 11.27 -1.66
CA CYS A 67 4.55 10.41 -0.51
C CYS A 67 5.44 11.14 0.51
N PRO A 68 5.09 11.13 1.81
CA PRO A 68 5.88 11.81 2.84
C PRO A 68 7.31 11.28 2.91
N GLY A 69 7.56 10.05 2.44
CA GLY A 69 8.88 9.52 2.22
C GLY A 69 9.79 9.62 3.44
N THR A 70 11.01 10.07 3.21
CA THR A 70 12.01 10.37 4.22
C THR A 70 12.98 11.40 3.66
N SER A 71 13.44 12.32 4.50
CA SER A 71 14.41 13.36 4.12
C SER A 71 15.85 12.86 4.06
N PHE A 72 16.13 11.64 4.57
CA PHE A 72 17.49 11.14 4.75
C PHE A 72 17.83 9.87 3.96
N TYR A 73 16.85 9.27 3.29
CA TYR A 73 17.05 8.05 2.49
C TYR A 73 16.40 8.21 1.12
N THR A 74 16.78 7.37 0.16
CA THR A 74 16.32 7.55 -1.22
C THR A 74 14.80 7.33 -1.35
N CYS A 75 14.11 8.36 -1.87
CA CYS A 75 12.69 8.32 -2.15
C CYS A 75 12.43 7.68 -3.52
N CYS A 76 11.27 7.04 -3.67
CA CYS A 76 10.84 6.41 -4.92
C CYS A 76 9.87 7.28 -5.74
N ASP A 77 9.75 8.57 -5.41
CA ASP A 77 8.87 9.57 -6.04
C ASP A 77 7.41 9.12 -6.18
N TYR A 78 6.96 8.32 -5.22
CA TYR A 78 5.62 7.80 -5.21
C TYR A 78 4.61 8.93 -4.97
N THR A 79 3.60 9.02 -5.82
CA THR A 79 2.50 9.98 -5.66
C THR A 79 1.27 9.26 -5.10
N ILE A 80 0.64 9.88 -4.11
CA ILE A 80 -0.54 9.36 -3.44
C ILE A 80 -1.77 10.04 -4.02
N LEU A 81 -2.73 9.22 -4.46
CA LEU A 81 -4.11 9.66 -4.59
C LEU A 81 -4.81 9.41 -3.26
N HIS A 82 -5.12 10.48 -2.54
CA HIS A 82 -5.64 10.43 -1.18
C HIS A 82 -7.15 10.18 -1.23
N THR A 83 -7.53 8.90 -1.32
CA THR A 83 -8.92 8.44 -1.47
C THR A 83 -9.57 7.96 -0.17
N GLY A 84 -8.77 7.79 0.89
CA GLY A 84 -9.23 7.43 2.21
C GLY A 84 -8.07 7.38 3.19
N THR A 85 -8.40 7.15 4.45
CA THR A 85 -7.43 6.98 5.53
C THR A 85 -7.76 5.78 6.37
N PHE A 86 -6.72 5.22 6.98
CA PHE A 86 -6.76 4.06 7.85
C PHE A 86 -7.28 2.81 7.13
N CYS A 87 -7.52 1.73 7.88
CA CYS A 87 -7.81 0.43 7.29
C CYS A 87 -8.61 -0.47 8.23
N THR A 88 -9.42 -1.35 7.65
CA THR A 88 -10.27 -2.32 8.34
C THR A 88 -9.47 -3.51 8.91
N MET A 89 -8.28 -3.78 8.38
CA MET A 89 -7.39 -4.85 8.82
C MET A 89 -6.56 -4.39 10.03
N ASP A 90 -6.07 -5.31 10.85
CA ASP A 90 -5.45 -5.02 12.15
C ASP A 90 -4.04 -5.60 12.26
N CYS A 91 -3.16 -5.19 11.32
CA CYS A 91 -1.77 -5.61 11.36
C CYS A 91 -1.03 -4.96 12.55
N SER A 92 -0.35 -5.73 13.38
CA SER A 92 0.34 -5.23 14.58
C SER A 92 1.39 -4.17 14.24
N TYR A 93 2.15 -4.39 13.17
CA TYR A 93 3.18 -3.48 12.68
C TYR A 93 2.66 -2.27 11.89
N CYS A 94 1.34 -2.09 11.76
CA CYS A 94 0.79 -1.04 10.92
C CYS A 94 1.14 0.35 11.46
N ILE A 95 1.94 1.10 10.70
CA ILE A 95 2.35 2.46 11.08
C ILE A 95 1.17 3.43 11.23
N LEU A 96 0.05 3.18 10.56
CA LEU A 96 -1.12 4.07 10.58
C LEU A 96 -1.74 4.18 11.98
N GLN A 97 -1.50 3.19 12.84
CA GLN A 97 -1.94 3.19 14.24
C GLN A 97 -1.24 4.25 15.10
N ALA A 98 -0.04 4.67 14.70
CA ALA A 98 0.74 5.70 15.37
C ALA A 98 0.91 6.95 14.48
N TYR A 99 0.31 6.97 13.28
CA TYR A 99 0.36 8.10 12.37
C TYR A 99 -0.88 8.98 12.51
N PHE A 100 -2.07 8.37 12.59
CA PHE A 100 -3.34 9.09 12.68
C PHE A 100 -3.83 9.19 14.13
N HIS A 101 -4.12 10.41 14.57
CA HIS A 101 -4.62 10.71 15.91
C HIS A 101 -5.78 11.73 15.82
N PRO A 102 -7.05 11.30 15.90
CA PRO A 102 -7.53 9.92 16.08
C PRO A 102 -7.41 9.05 14.80
N PRO A 103 -7.34 7.72 14.93
CA PRO A 103 -7.13 6.78 13.82
C PRO A 103 -8.41 6.48 13.03
N VAL A 104 -9.05 7.48 12.40
CA VAL A 104 -10.37 7.31 11.78
C VAL A 104 -10.30 6.59 10.43
N LEU A 105 -11.15 5.58 10.22
CA LEU A 105 -11.39 5.00 8.89
C LEU A 105 -12.27 5.95 8.07
N GLN A 106 -11.66 6.66 7.13
CA GLN A 106 -12.37 7.61 6.29
C GLN A 106 -12.40 7.14 4.84
N TYR A 107 -13.58 7.25 4.24
CA TYR A 107 -13.76 7.16 2.79
C TYR A 107 -13.95 8.58 2.25
N PHE A 108 -13.12 8.99 1.30
CA PHE A 108 -13.25 10.30 0.67
C PHE A 108 -14.13 10.24 -0.57
N ALA A 109 -15.38 10.66 -0.41
CA ALA A 109 -16.37 10.72 -1.48
C ALA A 109 -16.12 11.90 -2.43
N GLY A 110 -16.60 11.76 -3.66
CA GLY A 110 -16.49 12.75 -4.72
C GLY A 110 -15.66 12.27 -5.90
N LEU A 111 -16.12 11.22 -6.60
CA LEU A 111 -15.45 10.71 -7.81
C LEU A 111 -15.21 11.80 -8.87
N LYS A 112 -16.13 12.76 -9.02
CA LYS A 112 -15.96 13.90 -9.94
C LYS A 112 -14.76 14.77 -9.56
N THR A 113 -14.58 15.04 -8.27
CA THR A 113 -13.43 15.80 -7.76
C THR A 113 -12.12 15.04 -8.00
N LEU A 114 -12.13 13.71 -7.84
CA LEU A 114 -11.00 12.86 -8.20
C LEU A 114 -10.68 12.95 -9.70
N SER A 115 -11.69 12.85 -10.57
CA SER A 115 -11.53 12.95 -12.04
C SER A 115 -10.84 14.26 -12.42
N ASN A 116 -11.37 15.39 -11.95
CA ASN A 116 -10.85 16.70 -12.30
C ASN A 116 -9.38 16.88 -11.87
N ALA A 117 -9.02 16.41 -10.67
CA ALA A 117 -7.65 16.48 -10.18
C ALA A 117 -6.70 15.61 -11.02
N LEU A 118 -7.16 14.42 -11.44
CA LEU A 118 -6.39 13.51 -12.29
C LEU A 118 -6.21 14.06 -13.71
N GLU A 119 -7.25 14.63 -14.32
CA GLU A 119 -7.18 15.24 -15.65
C GLU A 119 -6.12 16.34 -15.74
N VAL A 120 -6.06 17.23 -14.74
CA VAL A 120 -5.01 18.26 -14.65
C VAL A 120 -3.61 17.62 -14.60
N ARG A 121 -3.46 16.51 -13.86
CA ARG A 121 -2.17 15.83 -13.71
C ARG A 121 -1.78 15.02 -14.96
N PHE A 122 -2.75 14.43 -15.67
CA PHE A 122 -2.54 13.75 -16.95
C PHE A 122 -2.16 14.70 -18.07
N GLY A 123 -2.53 15.99 -17.99
CA GLY A 123 -2.09 17.00 -18.95
C GLY A 123 -0.59 17.31 -18.94
N GLN A 124 0.18 16.74 -18.00
CA GLN A 124 1.63 16.93 -17.93
C GLN A 124 2.36 15.93 -18.84
N ASN A 125 3.27 16.41 -19.68
CA ASN A 125 4.04 15.57 -20.63
C ASN A 125 5.22 14.84 -19.97
N THR A 126 4.94 14.07 -18.92
CA THR A 126 5.93 13.25 -18.22
C THR A 126 5.31 11.95 -17.74
N ILE A 127 6.11 10.89 -17.63
CA ILE A 127 5.70 9.66 -16.95
C ILE A 127 5.66 9.88 -15.43
N PHE A 128 4.65 9.31 -14.77
CA PHE A 128 4.59 9.29 -13.31
C PHE A 128 3.72 8.14 -12.79
N ARG A 129 3.88 7.82 -11.51
CA ARG A 129 3.14 6.74 -10.83
C ARG A 129 2.29 7.31 -9.70
N ILE A 130 1.02 6.92 -9.68
CA ILE A 130 0.08 7.25 -8.61
C ILE A 130 -0.41 5.95 -7.97
N GLY A 131 -0.59 5.92 -6.65
CA GLY A 131 -1.42 4.89 -6.04
C GLY A 131 -2.16 5.32 -4.78
N THR A 132 -3.02 4.44 -4.29
CA THR A 132 -3.94 4.71 -3.19
C THR A 132 -3.58 3.97 -1.89
N GLY A 133 -2.48 3.21 -1.91
CA GLY A 133 -2.12 2.25 -0.86
C GLY A 133 -1.29 2.76 0.31
N GLU A 134 -0.99 4.08 0.37
CA GLU A 134 -0.13 4.63 1.44
C GLU A 134 -0.89 4.79 2.75
N TYR A 135 -2.02 5.50 2.71
CA TYR A 135 -2.79 5.86 3.90
C TYR A 135 -4.00 4.96 4.14
N THR A 136 -4.26 4.04 3.22
CA THR A 136 -5.32 3.04 3.31
C THR A 136 -4.93 1.82 2.47
N ASP A 137 -5.70 0.74 2.55
CA ASP A 137 -5.56 -0.37 1.60
C ASP A 137 -6.40 -0.06 0.35
N SER A 138 -5.83 -0.24 -0.84
CA SER A 138 -6.50 0.15 -2.08
C SER A 138 -7.81 -0.62 -2.33
N LEU A 139 -7.91 -1.88 -1.87
CA LEU A 139 -8.98 -2.81 -2.24
C LEU A 139 -9.90 -3.20 -1.06
N ILE A 140 -9.77 -2.60 0.12
CA ILE A 140 -10.82 -2.72 1.15
C ILE A 140 -12.15 -2.11 0.70
N TRP A 141 -12.11 -1.20 -0.28
CA TRP A 141 -13.26 -0.50 -0.82
C TRP A 141 -14.01 -1.27 -1.92
N GLU A 142 -13.41 -2.30 -2.50
CA GLU A 142 -13.89 -2.93 -3.74
C GLU A 142 -15.31 -3.50 -3.63
N LYS A 143 -15.66 -4.09 -2.49
CA LYS A 143 -17.00 -4.66 -2.26
C LYS A 143 -18.06 -3.63 -1.89
N VAL A 144 -17.63 -2.42 -1.52
CA VAL A 144 -18.50 -1.43 -0.88
C VAL A 144 -18.60 -0.13 -1.66
N SER A 145 -17.71 0.16 -2.61
CA SER A 145 -17.70 1.42 -3.34
C SER A 145 -17.48 1.23 -4.84
N LEU A 146 -17.80 2.27 -5.62
CA LEU A 146 -17.51 2.33 -7.05
C LEU A 146 -16.06 2.77 -7.36
N GLN A 147 -15.30 3.15 -6.33
CA GLN A 147 -14.01 3.82 -6.51
C GLN A 147 -12.96 2.95 -7.22
N PRO A 148 -12.71 1.67 -6.86
CA PRO A 148 -11.67 0.90 -7.55
C PRO A 148 -11.95 0.73 -9.04
N LYS A 149 -13.21 0.47 -9.42
CA LYS A 149 -13.63 0.42 -10.82
C LYS A 149 -13.41 1.76 -11.52
N PHE A 150 -13.90 2.85 -10.92
CA PHE A 150 -13.75 4.21 -11.45
C PHE A 150 -12.28 4.57 -11.71
N LEU A 151 -11.38 4.23 -10.79
CA LEU A 151 -9.95 4.51 -10.94
C LEU A 151 -9.34 3.72 -12.10
N VAL A 152 -9.61 2.42 -12.21
CA VAL A 152 -9.10 1.61 -13.32
C VAL A 152 -9.57 2.16 -14.67
N GLU A 153 -10.87 2.46 -14.80
CA GLU A 153 -11.45 3.00 -16.04
C GLU A 153 -10.93 4.41 -16.37
N THR A 154 -10.65 5.23 -15.36
CA THR A 154 -10.09 6.58 -15.55
C THR A 154 -8.66 6.52 -16.05
N PHE A 155 -7.82 5.69 -15.41
CA PHE A 155 -6.43 5.54 -15.83
C PHE A 155 -6.30 4.82 -17.18
N ALA A 156 -7.24 3.96 -17.57
CA ALA A 156 -7.23 3.30 -18.88
C ALA A 156 -7.27 4.29 -20.09
N LYS A 157 -7.78 5.51 -19.88
CA LYS A 157 -8.04 6.54 -20.92
C LYS A 157 -6.87 7.47 -21.23
N GLN A 158 -5.81 7.45 -20.41
CA GLN A 158 -4.61 8.28 -20.60
C GLN A 158 -3.41 7.43 -21.07
N ASN A 159 -2.21 8.00 -21.25
CA ASN A 159 -1.03 7.24 -21.68
C ASN A 159 0.28 7.57 -20.93
N ASN A 160 0.25 8.35 -19.85
CA ASN A 160 1.43 8.85 -19.15
C ASN A 160 1.48 8.52 -17.65
N CYS A 161 0.45 7.89 -17.10
CA CYS A 161 0.39 7.58 -15.67
C CYS A 161 0.13 6.09 -15.41
N LEU A 162 0.84 5.53 -14.44
CA LEU A 162 0.53 4.20 -13.92
C LEU A 162 -0.26 4.31 -12.61
N LEU A 163 -1.40 3.64 -12.52
CA LEU A 163 -2.10 3.40 -11.26
C LEU A 163 -1.51 2.19 -10.55
N GLU A 164 -1.17 2.32 -9.28
CA GLU A 164 -0.85 1.20 -8.40
C GLU A 164 -1.92 1.03 -7.32
N LEU A 165 -2.56 -0.13 -7.31
CA LEU A 165 -3.50 -0.54 -6.25
C LEU A 165 -2.79 -1.54 -5.34
N LYS A 166 -2.32 -1.10 -4.16
CA LYS A 166 -1.65 -1.97 -3.18
C LYS A 166 -2.64 -2.55 -2.18
N THR A 167 -2.59 -3.86 -1.95
CA THR A 167 -3.51 -4.52 -1.01
C THR A 167 -2.90 -5.69 -0.22
N LYS A 168 -3.56 -6.07 0.87
CA LYS A 168 -3.43 -7.38 1.56
C LYS A 168 -4.71 -8.23 1.48
N THR A 169 -5.68 -7.81 0.67
CA THR A 169 -6.95 -8.51 0.46
C THR A 169 -6.94 -9.36 -0.83
N VAL A 170 -8.07 -10.03 -1.08
CA VAL A 170 -8.36 -10.74 -2.35
C VAL A 170 -9.62 -10.17 -3.03
N ASN A 171 -10.03 -8.95 -2.67
CA ASN A 171 -11.22 -8.31 -3.20
C ASN A 171 -10.92 -7.73 -4.59
N ILE A 172 -10.99 -8.59 -5.61
CA ILE A 172 -10.58 -8.27 -6.98
C ILE A 172 -11.70 -8.43 -8.02
N ASP A 173 -12.87 -8.92 -7.61
CA ASP A 173 -13.82 -9.50 -8.56
C ASP A 173 -14.40 -8.44 -9.52
N SER A 174 -14.67 -7.22 -9.07
CA SER A 174 -15.10 -6.11 -9.93
C SER A 174 -14.02 -5.59 -10.87
N LEU A 175 -12.75 -5.93 -10.64
CA LEU A 175 -11.63 -5.51 -11.50
C LEU A 175 -11.42 -6.48 -12.68
N LEU A 176 -11.73 -7.76 -12.49
CA LEU A 176 -11.52 -8.81 -13.49
C LEU A 176 -12.18 -8.58 -14.87
N PRO A 177 -13.36 -7.95 -14.99
CA PRO A 177 -13.98 -7.70 -16.29
C PRO A 177 -13.55 -6.38 -16.94
N LEU A 178 -12.75 -5.54 -16.28
CA LEU A 178 -12.45 -4.18 -16.76
C LEU A 178 -11.38 -4.19 -17.85
N ASP A 179 -11.56 -3.34 -18.86
CA ASP A 179 -10.48 -3.00 -19.79
C ASP A 179 -9.57 -1.95 -19.15
N HIS A 180 -8.53 -2.43 -18.48
CA HIS A 180 -7.54 -1.60 -17.80
C HIS A 180 -6.49 -1.01 -18.73
N ASN A 181 -6.49 -1.40 -20.02
CA ASN A 181 -5.59 -0.91 -21.07
C ASN A 181 -4.11 -0.81 -20.63
N GLY A 182 -3.64 -1.82 -19.90
CA GLY A 182 -2.26 -1.91 -19.40
C GLY A 182 -1.79 -0.78 -18.48
N LYS A 183 -2.66 0.08 -17.92
CA LYS A 183 -2.27 1.27 -17.12
C LYS A 183 -2.54 1.14 -15.62
N THR A 184 -2.74 -0.09 -15.16
CA THR A 184 -2.94 -0.41 -13.75
C THR A 184 -2.06 -1.59 -13.37
N VAL A 185 -1.31 -1.42 -12.29
CA VAL A 185 -0.63 -2.49 -11.56
C VAL A 185 -1.41 -2.80 -10.30
N ILE A 186 -1.69 -4.09 -10.07
CA ILE A 186 -2.22 -4.55 -8.80
C ILE A 186 -1.07 -5.15 -7.99
N ALA A 187 -0.87 -4.60 -6.80
CA ALA A 187 0.28 -4.91 -5.98
C ALA A 187 -0.14 -5.57 -4.67
N TRP A 188 0.60 -6.60 -4.25
CA TRP A 188 0.35 -7.28 -2.98
C TRP A 188 1.50 -7.09 -2.01
N SER A 189 1.18 -6.73 -0.75
CA SER A 189 2.14 -6.92 0.33
C SER A 189 2.23 -8.41 0.64
N LEU A 190 3.44 -8.95 0.73
CA LEU A 190 3.70 -10.34 1.02
C LEU A 190 4.53 -10.49 2.29
N ASN A 191 4.29 -11.58 3.00
CA ASN A 191 5.08 -11.96 4.15
C ASN A 191 5.11 -13.49 4.28
N THR A 192 5.92 -13.99 5.20
CA THR A 192 5.91 -15.43 5.54
C THR A 192 4.57 -15.82 6.16
N PRO A 193 4.09 -17.06 5.96
CA PRO A 193 2.85 -17.54 6.58
C PRO A 193 2.81 -17.30 8.10
N ASP A 194 3.96 -17.48 8.78
CA ASP A 194 4.11 -17.26 10.21
C ASP A 194 3.75 -15.81 10.58
N ILE A 195 4.40 -14.82 9.95
CA ILE A 195 4.13 -13.39 10.19
C ILE A 195 2.69 -13.01 9.79
N ILE A 196 2.17 -13.55 8.68
CA ILE A 196 0.78 -13.28 8.30
C ILE A 196 -0.18 -13.77 9.39
N SER A 197 0.04 -14.98 9.90
CA SER A 197 -0.85 -15.58 10.90
C SER A 197 -0.78 -14.89 12.26
N SER A 198 0.41 -14.46 12.70
CA SER A 198 0.58 -13.83 14.01
C SER A 198 0.32 -12.31 13.97
N GLU A 199 0.79 -11.62 12.94
CA GLU A 199 0.83 -10.16 12.90
C GLU A 199 -0.22 -9.52 11.98
N GLU A 200 -0.80 -10.23 11.00
CA GLU A 200 -1.64 -9.63 9.96
C GLU A 200 -3.14 -9.98 10.10
N LYS A 201 -3.74 -9.66 11.25
CA LYS A 201 -5.15 -9.95 11.53
C LYS A 201 -6.10 -9.28 10.53
N GLY A 202 -7.09 -10.05 10.07
CA GLY A 202 -8.10 -9.57 9.12
C GLY A 202 -7.61 -9.46 7.68
N THR A 203 -6.41 -9.96 7.37
CA THR A 203 -5.85 -9.98 6.00
C THR A 203 -6.03 -11.35 5.33
N ALA A 204 -5.78 -11.43 4.02
CA ALA A 204 -5.76 -12.72 3.31
C ALA A 204 -4.45 -13.49 3.54
N SER A 205 -4.48 -14.83 3.47
CA SER A 205 -3.26 -15.64 3.55
C SER A 205 -2.34 -15.46 2.34
N LEU A 206 -1.06 -15.82 2.46
CA LEU A 206 -0.09 -15.75 1.35
C LEU A 206 -0.61 -16.43 0.08
N VAL A 207 -1.06 -17.69 0.20
CA VAL A 207 -1.56 -18.47 -0.94
C VAL A 207 -2.81 -17.83 -1.55
N ALA A 208 -3.70 -17.26 -0.72
CA ALA A 208 -4.88 -16.55 -1.22
C ALA A 208 -4.50 -15.29 -2.01
N ARG A 209 -3.52 -14.51 -1.53
CA ARG A 209 -2.97 -13.34 -2.25
C ARG A 209 -2.37 -13.75 -3.60
N LEU A 210 -1.55 -14.80 -3.63
CA LEU A 210 -0.93 -15.30 -4.88
C LEU A 210 -1.96 -15.86 -5.87
N LYS A 211 -3.01 -16.54 -5.39
CA LYS A 211 -4.13 -16.97 -6.23
C LYS A 211 -4.89 -15.78 -6.82
N ALA A 212 -5.14 -14.73 -6.03
CA ALA A 212 -5.77 -13.50 -6.53
C ALA A 212 -4.87 -12.79 -7.56
N ALA A 213 -3.56 -12.69 -7.29
CA ALA A 213 -2.57 -12.17 -8.22
C ALA A 213 -2.57 -12.94 -9.55
N LYS A 214 -2.64 -14.28 -9.50
CA LYS A 214 -2.75 -15.11 -10.70
C LYS A 214 -4.04 -14.86 -11.49
N ARG A 215 -5.18 -14.66 -10.81
CA ARG A 215 -6.46 -14.36 -11.46
C ARG A 215 -6.38 -13.03 -12.23
N VAL A 216 -5.86 -11.96 -11.62
CA VAL A 216 -5.73 -10.68 -12.33
C VAL A 216 -4.63 -10.73 -13.41
N GLU A 217 -3.54 -11.48 -13.20
CA GLU A 217 -2.52 -11.72 -14.23
C GLU A 217 -3.13 -12.37 -15.48
N SER A 218 -4.05 -13.32 -15.30
CA SER A 218 -4.77 -13.97 -16.41
C SER A 218 -5.68 -13.02 -17.20
N LYS A 219 -5.98 -11.85 -16.63
CA LYS A 219 -6.74 -10.77 -17.28
C LYS A 219 -5.85 -9.69 -17.90
N GLY A 220 -4.53 -9.83 -17.81
CA GLY A 220 -3.57 -8.90 -18.42
C GLY A 220 -3.04 -7.82 -17.48
N TYR A 221 -3.52 -7.77 -16.22
CA TYR A 221 -2.95 -6.86 -15.24
C TYR A 221 -1.48 -7.18 -15.00
N LYS A 222 -0.67 -6.12 -14.90
CA LYS A 222 0.69 -6.22 -14.38
C LYS A 222 0.68 -6.20 -12.85
N LEU A 223 1.73 -6.76 -12.28
CA LEU A 223 1.83 -7.06 -10.87
C LEU A 223 3.02 -6.37 -10.23
N ALA A 224 2.91 -6.08 -8.95
CA ALA A 224 4.05 -5.74 -8.11
C ALA A 224 3.93 -6.44 -6.76
N PHE A 225 5.06 -6.69 -6.12
CA PHE A 225 5.08 -7.30 -4.78
C PHE A 225 5.89 -6.45 -3.81
N HIS A 226 5.42 -6.38 -2.57
CA HIS A 226 6.02 -5.57 -1.53
C HIS A 226 6.33 -6.44 -0.33
N PHE A 227 7.62 -6.59 -0.03
CA PHE A 227 8.11 -7.09 1.25
C PHE A 227 8.37 -5.89 2.16
N ASP A 228 7.29 -5.23 2.58
CA ASP A 228 7.35 -4.09 3.50
C ASP A 228 6.28 -4.30 4.59
N PRO A 229 6.63 -4.93 5.73
CA PRO A 229 8.00 -5.22 6.20
C PRO A 229 8.49 -6.67 6.01
N LEU A 230 9.79 -6.84 5.74
CA LEU A 230 10.55 -8.03 6.17
C LEU A 230 10.80 -7.99 7.69
N VAL A 231 10.48 -9.07 8.38
CA VAL A 231 10.67 -9.23 9.84
C VAL A 231 11.77 -10.24 10.08
N ILE A 232 12.72 -9.92 10.97
CA ILE A 232 13.84 -10.81 11.29
C ILE A 232 13.47 -11.64 12.51
N TYR A 233 13.49 -12.96 12.34
CA TYR A 233 13.20 -13.95 13.40
C TYR A 233 13.96 -15.25 13.10
N PRO A 234 14.13 -16.18 14.08
CA PRO A 234 14.83 -17.43 13.85
C PRO A 234 14.25 -18.23 12.67
N GLY A 235 15.08 -18.51 11.66
CA GLY A 235 14.67 -19.25 10.46
C GLY A 235 13.96 -18.42 9.37
N CYS A 236 13.82 -17.09 9.55
CA CYS A 236 13.12 -16.22 8.60
C CYS A 236 13.69 -16.31 7.17
N GLU A 237 15.01 -16.38 7.00
CA GLU A 237 15.65 -16.48 5.68
C GLU A 237 15.06 -17.64 4.86
N THR A 238 14.98 -18.83 5.47
CA THR A 238 14.44 -20.03 4.80
C THR A 238 12.96 -19.84 4.46
N GLN A 239 12.18 -19.24 5.36
CA GLN A 239 10.75 -19.00 5.13
C GLN A 239 10.52 -17.98 4.01
N TYR A 240 11.25 -16.87 3.98
CA TYR A 240 11.13 -15.89 2.90
C TYR A 240 11.61 -16.43 1.55
N LYS A 241 12.65 -17.28 1.49
CA LYS A 241 13.01 -17.99 0.25
C LYS A 241 11.87 -18.87 -0.27
N LYS A 242 11.11 -19.52 0.61
CA LYS A 242 9.89 -20.25 0.21
C LYS A 242 8.82 -19.32 -0.34
N VAL A 243 8.66 -18.12 0.24
CA VAL A 243 7.74 -17.09 -0.31
C VAL A 243 8.17 -16.68 -1.71
N VAL A 244 9.45 -16.39 -1.93
CA VAL A 244 9.99 -16.04 -3.26
C VAL A 244 9.73 -17.17 -4.26
N LYS A 245 10.02 -18.42 -3.90
CA LYS A 245 9.71 -19.58 -4.73
C LYS A 245 8.23 -19.64 -5.09
N LEU A 246 7.33 -19.47 -4.12
CA LEU A 246 5.89 -19.47 -4.35
C LEU A 246 5.43 -18.34 -5.28
N ILE A 247 6.05 -17.16 -5.23
CA ILE A 247 5.74 -16.09 -6.19
C ILE A 247 5.96 -16.61 -7.62
N PHE A 248 7.11 -17.20 -7.90
CA PHE A 248 7.47 -17.67 -9.24
C PHE A 248 6.82 -19.00 -9.65
N GLU A 249 6.30 -19.78 -8.70
CA GLU A 249 5.42 -20.92 -9.01
C GLU A 249 4.04 -20.46 -9.51
N TYR A 250 3.54 -19.33 -9.03
CA TYR A 250 2.21 -18.81 -9.39
C TYR A 250 2.28 -17.83 -10.56
N ILE A 251 3.29 -16.97 -10.60
CA ILE A 251 3.33 -15.74 -11.37
C ILE A 251 4.49 -15.77 -12.35
N ARG A 252 4.24 -15.35 -13.59
CA ARG A 252 5.28 -15.23 -14.60
C ARG A 252 6.18 -14.02 -14.29
N PRO A 253 7.51 -14.13 -14.33
CA PRO A 253 8.41 -12.99 -14.10
C PRO A 253 8.09 -11.75 -14.93
N GLU A 254 7.68 -11.91 -16.19
CA GLU A 254 7.39 -10.84 -17.16
C GLU A 254 6.09 -10.07 -16.84
N SER A 255 5.31 -10.58 -15.89
CA SER A 255 4.13 -9.91 -15.38
C SER A 255 4.46 -8.97 -14.22
N ILE A 256 5.66 -9.07 -13.63
CA ILE A 256 6.05 -8.34 -12.42
C ILE A 256 6.84 -7.08 -12.82
N VAL A 257 6.29 -5.91 -12.51
CA VAL A 257 6.92 -4.61 -12.85
C VAL A 257 8.05 -4.29 -11.88
N TRP A 258 7.88 -4.63 -10.60
CA TRP A 258 8.93 -4.53 -9.58
C TRP A 258 8.61 -5.35 -8.33
N ILE A 259 9.65 -5.61 -7.53
CA ILE A 259 9.52 -6.03 -6.15
C ILE A 259 10.16 -4.96 -5.25
N SER A 260 9.40 -4.42 -4.30
CA SER A 260 9.93 -3.55 -3.25
C SER A 260 10.33 -4.35 -2.02
N ILE A 261 11.44 -3.99 -1.41
CA ILE A 261 11.94 -4.61 -0.18
C ILE A 261 12.20 -3.52 0.87
N GLY A 262 11.68 -3.73 2.07
CA GLY A 262 11.98 -2.92 3.25
C GLY A 262 11.87 -3.78 4.50
N THR A 263 12.88 -3.75 5.37
CA THR A 263 12.75 -4.38 6.68
C THR A 263 11.82 -3.58 7.60
N PHE A 264 11.31 -4.23 8.64
CA PHE A 264 10.46 -3.60 9.63
C PHE A 264 11.14 -2.36 10.21
N ARG A 265 10.44 -1.23 10.05
CA ARG A 265 10.80 0.07 10.58
C ARG A 265 9.56 0.75 11.09
N PHE A 266 9.66 1.49 12.18
CA PHE A 266 8.49 2.08 12.81
C PHE A 266 8.84 3.34 13.61
N MET A 267 7.86 4.24 13.74
CA MET A 267 7.98 5.39 14.66
C MET A 267 8.05 4.89 16.11
N PRO A 268 8.89 5.45 16.99
CA PRO A 268 9.03 4.98 18.37
C PRO A 268 7.71 4.75 19.12
N GLY A 269 6.72 5.63 18.92
CA GLY A 269 5.39 5.51 19.53
C GLY A 269 4.62 4.24 19.14
N LEU A 270 4.90 3.62 17.98
CA LEU A 270 4.24 2.38 17.57
C LEU A 270 4.57 1.22 18.52
N LYS A 271 5.74 1.21 19.16
CA LYS A 271 6.09 0.15 20.13
C LYS A 271 5.06 0.07 21.26
N GLN A 272 4.72 1.21 21.85
CA GLN A 272 3.73 1.28 22.94
C GLN A 272 2.34 0.80 22.48
N VAL A 273 1.96 1.14 21.25
CA VAL A 273 0.71 0.67 20.64
C VAL A 273 0.74 -0.85 20.49
N ILE A 274 1.84 -1.42 20.00
CA ILE A 274 2.01 -2.87 19.86
C ILE A 274 1.91 -3.57 21.22
N GLU A 275 2.64 -3.07 22.22
CA GLU A 275 2.66 -3.63 23.58
C GLU A 275 1.26 -3.66 24.21
N LYS A 276 0.47 -2.60 24.01
CA LYS A 276 -0.89 -2.50 24.54
C LYS A 276 -1.89 -3.39 23.81
N ARG A 277 -1.86 -3.41 22.46
CA ARG A 277 -2.90 -4.07 21.64
C ARG A 277 -2.57 -5.50 21.23
N PHE A 278 -1.29 -5.86 21.22
CA PHE A 278 -0.79 -7.14 20.71
C PHE A 278 0.28 -7.70 21.66
N ASN A 279 -0.13 -8.01 22.89
CA ASN A 279 0.77 -8.50 23.96
C ASN A 279 1.57 -9.78 23.63
N TYR A 280 1.16 -10.53 22.61
CA TYR A 280 1.86 -11.72 22.11
C TYR A 280 2.96 -11.38 21.08
N SER A 281 2.95 -10.17 20.53
CA SER A 281 3.83 -9.77 19.43
C SER A 281 5.23 -9.48 19.95
N THR A 282 6.22 -10.13 19.36
CA THR A 282 7.64 -9.96 19.72
C THR A 282 8.41 -9.09 18.73
N ILE A 283 7.77 -8.69 17.63
CA ILE A 283 8.42 -7.96 16.53
C ILE A 283 8.99 -6.58 16.92
N PRO A 284 8.52 -5.82 17.94
CA PRO A 284 9.14 -4.54 18.30
C PRO A 284 10.39 -4.70 19.19
N TYR A 285 10.77 -5.92 19.58
CA TYR A 285 11.90 -6.21 20.48
C TYR A 285 13.16 -6.73 19.78
N GLY A 286 13.19 -6.68 18.45
CA GLY A 286 14.42 -6.94 17.68
C GLY A 286 15.53 -5.91 17.98
N GLU A 287 16.69 -6.15 17.38
CA GLU A 287 17.85 -5.24 17.49
C GLU A 287 17.62 -3.96 16.68
N PHE A 288 16.88 -3.02 17.26
CA PHE A 288 16.55 -1.74 16.63
C PHE A 288 17.46 -0.60 17.09
N ILE A 289 17.81 0.26 16.16
CA ILE A 289 18.46 1.56 16.40
C ILE A 289 17.56 2.69 15.88
N LEU A 290 17.63 3.86 16.49
CA LEU A 290 16.95 5.05 15.98
C LEU A 290 17.69 5.56 14.73
N GLY A 291 17.02 5.54 13.58
CA GLY A 291 17.53 6.05 12.32
C GLY A 291 17.46 7.58 12.23
N LEU A 292 18.12 8.14 11.21
CA LEU A 292 18.13 9.59 10.96
C LEU A 292 16.74 10.15 10.65
N ASP A 293 15.82 9.31 10.18
CA ASP A 293 14.44 9.65 9.89
C ASP A 293 13.49 9.51 11.09
N ASN A 294 14.05 9.44 12.31
CA ASN A 294 13.31 9.23 13.56
C ASN A 294 12.47 7.95 13.58
N LYS A 295 12.85 6.93 12.81
CA LYS A 295 12.25 5.60 12.82
C LYS A 295 13.20 4.59 13.44
N MET A 296 12.69 3.69 14.26
CA MET A 296 13.39 2.49 14.70
C MET A 296 13.63 1.58 13.50
N ARG A 297 14.87 1.12 13.31
CA ARG A 297 15.30 0.28 12.18
C ARG A 297 16.19 -0.83 12.69
N TYR A 298 16.08 -2.03 12.13
CA TYR A 298 17.01 -3.10 12.49
C TYR A 298 18.46 -2.65 12.28
N PHE A 299 19.36 -3.16 13.11
CA PHE A 299 20.79 -2.90 12.99
C PHE A 299 21.27 -3.18 11.56
N LYS A 300 22.01 -2.23 10.97
CA LYS A 300 22.28 -2.19 9.52
C LYS A 300 22.86 -3.51 8.96
N PRO A 301 23.85 -4.17 9.61
CA PRO A 301 24.36 -5.46 9.14
C PRO A 301 23.30 -6.55 9.01
N LEU A 302 22.29 -6.59 9.90
CA LEU A 302 21.18 -7.55 9.82
C LEU A 302 20.31 -7.28 8.60
N ARG A 303 20.03 -6.00 8.30
CA ARG A 303 19.27 -5.59 7.12
C ARG A 303 19.98 -5.98 5.83
N ILE A 304 21.27 -5.65 5.71
CA ILE A 304 22.11 -5.99 4.55
C ILE A 304 22.12 -7.51 4.33
N ASN A 305 22.38 -8.29 5.39
CA ASN A 305 22.39 -9.74 5.30
C ASN A 305 21.05 -10.29 4.77
N MET A 306 19.94 -9.85 5.37
CA MET A 306 18.61 -10.26 4.96
C MET A 306 18.32 -9.89 3.49
N TYR A 307 18.59 -8.65 3.08
CA TYR A 307 18.36 -8.19 1.72
C TYR A 307 19.16 -8.97 0.69
N GLN A 308 20.47 -9.20 0.92
CA GLN A 308 21.32 -9.98 0.02
C GLN A 308 20.76 -11.38 -0.22
N LYS A 309 20.29 -12.07 0.84
CA LYS A 309 19.72 -13.43 0.72
C LYS A 309 18.44 -13.46 -0.09
N ILE A 310 17.54 -12.50 0.14
CA ILE A 310 16.26 -12.43 -0.58
C ILE A 310 16.47 -12.02 -2.03
N ILE A 311 17.35 -11.04 -2.29
CA ILE A 311 17.67 -10.58 -3.64
C ILE A 311 18.33 -11.70 -4.45
N SER A 312 19.33 -12.38 -3.89
CA SER A 312 19.96 -13.53 -4.56
C SER A 312 18.91 -14.56 -4.98
N CYS A 313 18.00 -14.91 -4.07
CA CYS A 313 16.92 -15.86 -4.37
C CYS A 313 15.98 -15.34 -5.46
N ILE A 314 15.58 -14.06 -5.43
CA ILE A 314 14.73 -13.48 -6.49
C ILE A 314 15.45 -13.54 -7.85
N LYS A 315 16.75 -13.20 -7.87
CA LYS A 315 17.55 -13.13 -9.09
C LYS A 315 17.85 -14.50 -9.70
N GLU A 316 17.84 -15.58 -8.92
CA GLU A 316 17.89 -16.96 -9.44
C GLU A 316 16.69 -17.28 -10.35
N TYR A 317 15.50 -16.77 -10.04
CA TYR A 317 14.30 -16.99 -10.86
C TYR A 317 14.09 -15.92 -11.93
N ALA A 318 14.44 -14.67 -11.64
CA ALA A 318 14.22 -13.53 -12.53
C ALA A 318 15.42 -12.56 -12.50
N PRO A 319 16.50 -12.86 -13.25
CA PRO A 319 17.74 -12.07 -13.22
C PRO A 319 17.53 -10.58 -13.53
N ASN A 320 16.62 -10.29 -14.45
CA ASN A 320 16.36 -8.93 -14.94
C ASN A 320 15.23 -8.20 -14.18
N LEU A 321 14.57 -8.85 -13.22
CA LEU A 321 13.46 -8.23 -12.49
C LEU A 321 13.94 -7.04 -11.66
N LEU A 322 13.27 -5.90 -11.77
CA LEU A 322 13.58 -4.73 -10.98
C LEU A 322 13.25 -4.98 -9.50
N VAL A 323 14.27 -4.87 -8.65
CA VAL A 323 14.14 -4.89 -7.20
C VAL A 323 14.66 -3.57 -6.66
N TYR A 324 13.93 -2.95 -5.74
CA TYR A 324 14.33 -1.69 -5.13
C TYR A 324 14.08 -1.68 -3.62
N PHE A 325 14.82 -0.83 -2.91
CA PHE A 325 14.65 -0.65 -1.47
C PHE A 325 13.75 0.54 -1.14
N CYS A 326 12.86 0.34 -0.17
CA CYS A 326 12.04 1.42 0.38
C CYS A 326 12.77 2.07 1.57
N MET A 327 13.23 3.32 1.42
CA MET A 327 13.85 4.12 2.47
C MET A 327 15.17 3.53 3.03
N GLU A 328 16.13 3.19 2.16
CA GLU A 328 17.46 2.70 2.52
C GLU A 328 18.59 3.65 2.10
N ASP A 329 19.73 3.57 2.80
CA ASP A 329 20.91 4.39 2.54
C ASP A 329 21.86 3.79 1.48
N GLU A 330 22.76 4.63 0.97
CA GLU A 330 23.77 4.31 -0.05
C GLU A 330 24.54 3.02 0.27
N GLU A 331 24.98 2.84 1.52
CA GLU A 331 25.77 1.66 1.90
C GLU A 331 24.96 0.37 1.73
N VAL A 332 23.67 0.39 2.08
CA VAL A 332 22.79 -0.76 1.90
C VAL A 332 22.58 -1.06 0.42
N TRP A 333 22.33 -0.02 -0.39
CA TRP A 333 22.18 -0.13 -1.84
C TRP A 333 23.42 -0.76 -2.49
N GLU A 334 24.59 -0.19 -2.26
CA GLU A 334 25.87 -0.66 -2.81
C GLU A 334 26.18 -2.11 -2.38
N LYS A 335 26.02 -2.43 -1.09
CA LYS A 335 26.34 -3.78 -0.59
C LYS A 335 25.36 -4.86 -1.06
N CYS A 336 24.11 -4.51 -1.37
CA CYS A 336 23.10 -5.50 -1.73
C CYS A 336 22.92 -5.68 -3.24
N ILE A 337 23.07 -4.62 -4.03
CA ILE A 337 22.85 -4.67 -5.48
C ILE A 337 23.98 -4.06 -6.31
N GLY A 338 25.03 -3.50 -5.70
CA GLY A 338 26.17 -2.89 -6.41
C GLY A 338 25.80 -1.63 -7.21
N PHE A 339 24.72 -0.97 -6.81
CA PHE A 339 24.22 0.25 -7.46
C PHE A 339 23.46 1.10 -6.43
N PHE A 340 23.71 2.41 -6.45
CA PHE A 340 22.94 3.40 -5.69
C PHE A 340 22.37 4.50 -6.60
N PRO A 341 21.05 4.75 -6.58
CA PRO A 341 20.44 5.90 -7.27
C PRO A 341 20.80 7.20 -6.54
N LYS A 342 21.92 7.79 -6.92
CA LYS A 342 22.57 8.92 -6.24
C LYS A 342 21.87 10.25 -6.46
N LYS A 343 21.28 10.47 -7.65
CA LYS A 343 20.62 11.74 -7.95
C LYS A 343 19.19 11.73 -7.41
N GLU A 344 18.75 12.88 -6.91
CA GLU A 344 17.33 13.10 -6.63
C GLU A 344 16.50 12.79 -7.88
N GLY A 345 15.41 12.05 -7.72
CA GLY A 345 14.59 11.59 -8.84
C GLY A 345 15.04 10.31 -9.53
N GLU A 346 16.27 9.82 -9.30
CA GLU A 346 16.83 8.72 -10.09
C GLU A 346 16.11 7.39 -9.83
N LEU A 347 15.78 7.09 -8.57
CA LEU A 347 15.00 5.90 -8.24
C LEU A 347 13.57 5.99 -8.81
N GLY A 348 12.95 7.16 -8.76
CA GLY A 348 11.64 7.38 -9.38
C GLY A 348 11.67 7.08 -10.87
N HIS A 349 12.66 7.63 -11.57
CA HIS A 349 12.86 7.42 -13.00
C HIS A 349 13.17 5.96 -13.37
N LEU A 350 13.90 5.21 -12.54
CA LEU A 350 14.10 3.76 -12.74
C LEU A 350 12.79 2.98 -12.67
N LEU A 351 11.92 3.32 -11.72
CA LEU A 351 10.61 2.71 -11.58
C LEU A 351 9.66 3.12 -12.71
N ASP A 352 9.76 4.35 -13.20
CA ASP A 352 9.02 4.84 -14.37
C ASP A 352 9.45 4.12 -15.65
N LYS A 353 10.76 3.90 -15.84
CA LYS A 353 11.27 3.05 -16.93
C LYS A 353 10.73 1.64 -16.87
N SER A 354 10.71 1.02 -15.68
CA SER A 354 10.12 -0.31 -15.54
C SER A 354 8.61 -0.29 -15.81
N ALA A 355 7.89 0.71 -15.33
CA ALA A 355 6.48 0.90 -15.63
C ALA A 355 6.25 0.93 -17.14
N VAL A 356 6.98 1.78 -17.87
CA VAL A 356 6.85 1.90 -19.34
C VAL A 356 7.24 0.62 -20.07
N ALA A 357 8.25 -0.10 -19.60
CA ALA A 357 8.66 -1.37 -20.23
C ALA A 357 7.60 -2.48 -20.11
N HIS A 358 6.77 -2.46 -19.06
CA HIS A 358 5.78 -3.51 -18.80
C HIS A 358 4.34 -3.07 -19.10
N CYS A 359 4.05 -1.77 -19.05
CA CYS A 359 2.71 -1.21 -19.10
C CYS A 359 2.52 -0.42 -20.40
N SER A 360 1.27 -0.23 -20.81
CA SER A 360 0.92 0.46 -22.06
C SER A 360 0.98 1.99 -21.90
N LEU A 361 2.16 2.51 -21.58
CA LEU A 361 2.49 3.92 -21.42
C LEU A 361 3.28 4.46 -22.62
N ASN A 362 3.26 5.77 -22.81
CA ASN A 362 3.94 6.45 -23.91
C ASN A 362 5.44 6.59 -23.62
N THR A 363 6.25 5.81 -24.34
CA THR A 363 7.72 5.80 -24.21
C THR A 363 8.38 7.14 -24.49
N ASN A 364 7.73 8.04 -25.23
CA ASN A 364 8.29 9.35 -25.58
C ASN A 364 8.20 10.38 -24.45
N LEU A 365 7.54 10.03 -23.33
CA LEU A 365 7.37 10.91 -22.17
C LEU A 365 8.32 10.57 -20.99
N LEU A 366 9.23 9.60 -21.20
CA LEU A 366 10.21 9.15 -20.20
C LEU A 366 11.30 10.18 -19.91
#